data_AF-A0A9E5JYI3-F1
#
_entry.id   AF-A0A9E5JYI3-F1
#
_cell.length_a   1.000
_cell.length_b   1.000
_cell.length_c   1.000
_cell.angle_alpha   90.00
_cell.angle_beta   90.00
_cell.angle_gamma   90.00
#
_symmetry.space_group_name_H-M   'P 1'
#
loop_
_entity.id
_entity.type
_entity.pdbx_description
1 polymer ?
#
loop_
_entity_poly.entity_id
_entity_poly.type
_entity_poly.pdbx_seq_one_letter_code
_entity_poly.pdbx_strand_id
1 'polypeptide(L)'
;HALAGGEILSKEPALLERHRQYFPSLPCDDLNVLVVDEIGKTYSGTGMDTNVIGRRGVHGYEDLTKPKISIIAALGLTAKAQGNALGVGLADFITQRLRDAIDEKKTFVNALTTGDMQRMAIPCTLKDDEALVAQIRQRYGDRRWMLIPNTLHVEKIFVSEDLAKELRTHPKCQVASQPTSMSFSCGRLALFNMNA
;
A
#
# COMPACT_ATOMS: atom_id res chain seq x y z
N HIS A 1 7.71 15.29 22.40
CA HIS A 1 8.92 15.25 23.26
C HIS A 1 10.01 16.00 22.54
N ALA A 2 10.53 17.09 23.11
CA ALA A 2 11.72 17.77 22.60
C ALA A 2 12.92 17.34 23.46
N LEU A 3 14.03 17.00 22.83
CA LEU A 3 15.30 16.65 23.51
C LEU A 3 16.28 17.82 23.39
N ALA A 4 17.06 18.06 24.44
CA ALA A 4 18.21 18.95 24.36
C ALA A 4 19.32 18.31 23.53
N GLY A 5 20.13 19.12 22.83
CA GLY A 5 21.14 18.64 21.87
C GLY A 5 22.12 17.60 22.45
N GLY A 6 22.53 17.77 23.72
CA GLY A 6 23.43 16.83 24.40
C GLY A 6 22.78 15.48 24.80
N GLU A 7 21.46 15.38 24.71
CA GLU A 7 20.71 14.17 25.10
C GLU A 7 20.22 13.35 23.90
N ILE A 8 20.40 13.85 22.67
CA ILE A 8 19.92 13.21 21.45
C ILE A 8 20.50 11.80 21.33
N LEU A 9 21.83 11.66 21.38
CA LEU A 9 22.51 10.37 21.18
C LEU A 9 22.11 9.30 22.22
N SER A 10 21.77 9.70 23.44
CA SER A 10 21.44 8.78 24.53
C SER A 10 19.94 8.47 24.63
N LYS A 11 19.07 9.44 24.32
CA LYS A 11 17.61 9.31 24.50
C LYS A 11 16.84 9.05 23.20
N GLU A 12 17.33 9.51 22.04
CA GLU A 12 16.66 9.33 20.75
C GLU A 12 16.45 7.84 20.39
N PRO A 13 17.41 6.91 20.59
CA PRO A 13 17.19 5.50 20.25
C PRO A 13 16.00 4.88 21.00
N ALA A 14 15.90 5.14 22.31
CA ALA A 14 14.80 4.63 23.13
C ALA A 14 13.45 5.29 22.77
N LEU A 15 13.47 6.58 22.42
CA LEU A 15 12.27 7.25 21.90
C LEU A 15 11.85 6.68 20.55
N LEU A 16 12.79 6.44 19.63
CA LEU A 16 12.51 5.84 18.34
C LEU A 16 11.89 4.45 18.51
N GLU A 17 12.44 3.60 19.39
CA GLU A 17 11.85 2.30 19.68
C GLU A 17 10.44 2.39 20.25
N ARG A 18 10.22 3.30 21.20
CA ARG A 18 8.88 3.56 21.74
C ARG A 18 7.91 4.01 20.65
N HIS A 19 8.41 4.84 19.72
CA HIS A 19 7.58 5.40 18.66
C HIS A 19 7.36 4.46 17.46
N ARG A 20 8.22 3.45 17.27
CA ARG A 20 8.03 2.39 16.25
C ARG A 20 6.66 1.73 16.35
N GLN A 21 6.10 1.62 17.55
CA GLN A 21 4.79 1.02 17.78
C GLN A 21 3.60 1.83 17.26
N TYR A 22 3.79 3.13 16.96
CA TYR A 22 2.74 4.01 16.43
C TYR A 22 2.73 4.09 14.90
N PHE A 23 3.75 3.55 14.22
CA PHE A 23 3.75 3.58 12.76
C PHE A 23 2.72 2.60 12.21
N PRO A 24 1.99 2.99 11.14
CA PRO A 24 1.17 2.06 10.38
C PRO A 24 1.97 0.80 10.01
N SER A 25 1.40 -0.37 10.28
CA SER A 25 1.99 -1.65 9.92
C SER A 25 0.88 -2.63 9.58
N LEU A 26 1.09 -3.47 8.57
CA LEU A 26 0.14 -4.53 8.27
C LEU A 26 0.17 -5.58 9.41
N PRO A 27 -0.99 -6.11 9.85
CA PRO A 27 -1.05 -7.05 10.97
C PRO A 27 -0.63 -8.48 10.60
N CYS A 28 0.15 -8.66 9.54
CA CYS A 28 0.64 -9.95 9.08
C CYS A 28 1.97 -9.80 8.33
N ASP A 29 2.82 -10.81 8.45
CA ASP A 29 4.17 -10.80 7.87
C ASP A 29 4.24 -11.33 6.43
N ASP A 30 3.20 -12.05 5.98
CA ASP A 30 3.18 -12.73 4.67
C ASP A 30 1.83 -12.51 3.99
N LEU A 31 1.87 -11.92 2.80
CA LEU A 31 0.72 -11.68 1.93
C LEU A 31 0.99 -12.21 0.52
N ASN A 32 -0.03 -12.83 -0.04
CA ASN A 32 -0.04 -13.16 -1.46
C ASN A 32 -0.34 -11.91 -2.29
N VAL A 33 -1.41 -11.19 -1.94
CA VAL A 33 -1.86 -10.02 -2.70
C VAL A 33 -2.20 -8.88 -1.74
N LEU A 34 -1.62 -7.71 -1.97
CA LEU A 34 -2.03 -6.44 -1.39
C LEU A 34 -2.69 -5.57 -2.47
N VAL A 35 -3.94 -5.17 -2.26
CA VAL A 35 -4.63 -4.20 -3.10
C VAL A 35 -4.73 -2.87 -2.34
N VAL A 36 -4.22 -1.80 -2.96
CA VAL A 36 -4.22 -0.45 -2.40
C VAL A 36 -5.19 0.41 -3.20
N ASP A 37 -6.20 0.95 -2.54
CA ASP A 37 -7.27 1.68 -3.22
C ASP A 37 -6.79 2.99 -3.85
N GLU A 38 -6.06 3.79 -3.09
CA GLU A 38 -5.43 5.02 -3.57
C GLU A 38 -3.97 5.12 -3.12
N ILE A 39 -3.11 5.52 -4.04
CA ILE A 39 -1.71 5.88 -3.77
C ILE A 39 -1.54 7.40 -3.92
N GLY A 40 -0.46 7.93 -3.34
CA GLY A 40 -0.05 9.32 -3.58
C GLY A 40 0.82 9.89 -2.47
N LYS A 41 1.49 11.01 -2.79
CA LYS A 41 2.46 11.66 -1.89
C LYS A 41 1.87 12.10 -0.55
N THR A 42 0.56 12.29 -0.48
CA THR A 42 -0.16 12.62 0.76
C THR A 42 -0.25 11.47 1.75
N TYR A 43 -0.13 10.22 1.29
CA TYR A 43 -0.14 9.03 2.13
C TYR A 43 1.29 8.57 2.47
N SER A 44 2.22 8.72 1.52
CA SER A 44 3.65 8.50 1.72
C SER A 44 4.46 9.22 0.64
N GLY A 45 5.66 9.72 0.95
CA GLY A 45 6.51 10.42 -0.02
C GLY A 45 6.80 9.63 -1.31
N THR A 46 6.77 8.30 -1.23
CA THR A 46 6.94 7.34 -2.33
C THR A 46 5.62 6.82 -2.89
N GLY A 47 4.49 7.51 -2.65
CA GLY A 47 3.15 7.10 -3.10
C GLY A 47 2.52 6.02 -2.21
N MET A 48 3.31 5.02 -1.82
CA MET A 48 3.01 4.01 -0.80
C MET A 48 4.20 3.93 0.18
N ASP A 49 3.91 3.73 1.47
CA ASP A 49 4.95 3.59 2.48
C ASP A 49 5.70 2.27 2.31
N THR A 50 7.00 2.35 2.01
CA THR A 50 7.87 1.20 1.74
C THR A 50 8.06 0.28 2.95
N ASN A 51 7.86 0.77 4.17
CA ASN A 51 7.89 -0.06 5.38
C ASN A 51 6.58 -0.80 5.58
N VAL A 52 5.44 -0.19 5.19
CA VAL A 52 4.12 -0.84 5.24
C VAL A 52 4.03 -1.97 4.21
N ILE A 53 4.50 -1.73 2.98
CA ILE A 53 4.43 -2.74 1.91
C ILE A 53 5.65 -3.68 1.87
N GLY A 54 6.65 -3.46 2.73
CA GLY A 54 7.87 -4.28 2.77
C GLY A 54 8.83 -4.10 1.57
N ARG A 55 8.48 -3.25 0.60
CA ARG A 55 9.15 -3.09 -0.70
C ARG A 55 9.71 -1.67 -0.83
N ARG A 56 11.03 -1.53 -0.76
CA ARG A 56 11.78 -0.28 -0.96
C ARG A 56 12.00 0.02 -2.44
N GLY A 57 12.26 -1.03 -3.23
CA GLY A 57 12.47 -0.93 -4.67
C GLY A 57 13.66 -0.06 -5.07
N VAL A 58 14.73 -0.10 -4.26
CA VAL A 58 15.97 0.68 -4.51
C VAL A 58 17.01 -0.26 -5.11
N HIS A 59 17.55 0.12 -6.27
CA HIS A 59 18.55 -0.68 -6.96
C HIS A 59 19.81 -0.88 -6.10
N GLY A 60 20.27 -2.13 -5.98
CA GLY A 60 21.46 -2.49 -5.21
C GLY A 60 21.24 -2.65 -3.70
N TYR A 61 20.00 -2.49 -3.21
CA TYR A 61 19.66 -2.69 -1.81
C TYR A 61 18.58 -3.77 -1.66
N GLU A 62 18.68 -4.54 -0.58
CA GLU A 62 17.64 -5.51 -0.24
C GLU A 62 16.40 -4.79 0.32
N ASP A 63 15.24 -5.34 -0.04
CA ASP A 63 13.95 -5.00 0.55
C ASP A 63 13.87 -5.50 2.00
N LEU A 64 12.79 -5.16 2.71
CA LEU A 64 12.60 -5.61 4.08
C LEU A 64 12.37 -7.13 4.11
N THR A 65 12.86 -7.77 5.16
CA THR A 65 12.58 -9.20 5.38
C THR A 65 11.11 -9.46 5.68
N LYS A 66 10.39 -8.44 6.20
CA LYS A 66 8.96 -8.44 6.53
C LYS A 66 8.36 -7.02 6.41
N PRO A 67 7.08 -6.88 6.01
CA PRO A 67 6.23 -7.95 5.48
C PRO A 67 6.70 -8.40 4.08
N LYS A 68 6.41 -9.65 3.72
CA LYS A 68 6.63 -10.18 2.37
C LYS A 68 5.31 -10.15 1.60
N ILE A 69 5.30 -9.46 0.47
CA ILE A 69 4.11 -9.32 -0.38
C ILE A 69 4.45 -9.76 -1.79
N SER A 70 3.77 -10.80 -2.26
CA SER A 70 4.06 -11.39 -3.58
C SER A 70 3.60 -10.46 -4.71
N ILE A 71 2.36 -9.95 -4.63
CA ILE A 71 1.76 -9.06 -5.62
C ILE A 71 1.17 -7.81 -4.95
N ILE A 72 1.50 -6.64 -5.48
CA ILE A 72 0.93 -5.35 -5.08
C ILE A 72 0.14 -4.78 -6.25
N ALA A 73 -1.12 -4.44 -6.02
CA ALA A 73 -1.97 -3.73 -6.97
C ALA A 73 -2.37 -2.36 -6.43
N ALA A 74 -2.34 -1.33 -7.29
CA ALA A 74 -2.82 0.00 -6.95
C ALA A 74 -4.00 0.40 -7.85
N LEU A 75 -5.13 0.76 -7.25
CA LEU A 75 -6.36 1.01 -7.99
C LEU A 75 -6.49 2.45 -8.48
N GLY A 76 -6.00 3.44 -7.72
CA GLY A 76 -6.13 4.85 -8.06
C GLY A 76 -4.99 5.73 -7.58
N LEU A 77 -4.91 6.93 -8.15
CA LEU A 77 -4.04 8.02 -7.69
C LEU A 77 -4.92 9.09 -7.04
N THR A 78 -4.61 9.49 -5.81
CA THR A 78 -5.38 10.54 -5.13
C THR A 78 -5.31 11.86 -5.89
N ALA A 79 -6.43 12.58 -5.97
CA ALA A 79 -6.49 13.88 -6.64
C ALA A 79 -5.48 14.91 -6.06
N LYS A 80 -5.15 14.79 -4.77
CA LYS A 80 -4.16 15.65 -4.10
C LYS A 80 -2.74 15.48 -4.65
N ALA A 81 -2.45 14.37 -5.32
CA ALA A 81 -1.16 14.15 -5.99
C ALA A 81 -1.00 15.02 -7.26
N GLN A 82 -2.10 15.59 -7.78
CA GLN A 82 -2.11 16.47 -8.97
C GLN A 82 -1.38 15.84 -10.18
N GLY A 83 -1.56 14.54 -10.35
CA GLY A 83 -0.96 13.72 -11.42
C GLY A 83 0.45 13.21 -11.14
N ASN A 84 1.08 13.58 -10.02
CA ASN A 84 2.40 13.07 -9.66
C ASN A 84 2.31 11.66 -9.07
N ALA A 85 2.69 10.65 -9.84
CA ALA A 85 2.61 9.24 -9.47
C ALA A 85 3.97 8.65 -9.06
N LEU A 86 4.87 9.46 -8.49
CA LEU A 86 6.17 8.95 -8.03
C LEU A 86 5.96 7.76 -7.05
N GLY A 87 6.54 6.62 -7.42
CA GLY A 87 6.44 5.37 -6.66
C GLY A 87 5.35 4.40 -7.17
N VAL A 88 4.63 4.75 -8.23
CA VAL A 88 3.72 3.81 -8.91
C VAL A 88 4.44 2.52 -9.35
N GLY A 89 5.73 2.61 -9.68
CA GLY A 89 6.55 1.45 -10.04
C GLY A 89 6.81 0.46 -8.90
N LEU A 90 6.37 0.74 -7.67
CA LEU A 90 6.37 -0.22 -6.57
C LEU A 90 5.21 -1.24 -6.67
N ALA A 91 4.19 -0.95 -7.47
CA ALA A 91 3.09 -1.87 -7.75
C ALA A 91 3.42 -2.78 -8.94
N ASP A 92 2.84 -3.97 -8.95
CA ASP A 92 2.91 -4.94 -10.05
C ASP A 92 1.78 -4.71 -11.06
N PHE A 93 0.60 -4.33 -10.55
CA PHE A 93 -0.61 -4.08 -11.34
C PHE A 93 -1.23 -2.73 -11.00
N ILE A 94 -1.75 -2.04 -12.01
CA ILE A 94 -2.56 -0.83 -11.85
C ILE A 94 -3.82 -0.91 -12.72
N THR A 95 -4.78 -0.03 -12.44
CA THR A 95 -5.96 0.14 -13.30
C THR A 95 -5.73 1.23 -14.35
N GLN A 96 -6.53 1.20 -15.42
CA GLN A 96 -6.54 2.24 -16.44
C GLN A 96 -6.87 3.61 -15.83
N ARG A 97 -7.79 3.68 -14.87
CA ARG A 97 -8.11 4.91 -14.14
C ARG A 97 -6.90 5.50 -13.42
N LEU A 98 -6.07 4.67 -12.78
CA LEU A 98 -4.81 5.15 -12.19
C LEU A 98 -3.88 5.66 -13.29
N ARG A 99 -3.69 4.88 -14.36
CA ARG A 99 -2.80 5.25 -15.49
C ARG A 99 -3.18 6.60 -16.10
N ASP A 100 -4.47 6.81 -16.37
CA ASP A 100 -4.99 8.03 -16.97
C ASP A 100 -4.81 9.26 -16.06
N ALA A 101 -4.74 9.05 -14.75
CA ALA A 101 -4.49 10.12 -13.79
C ALA A 101 -3.01 10.55 -13.72
N ILE A 102 -2.07 9.82 -14.33
CA ILE A 102 -0.63 10.12 -14.26
C ILE A 102 -0.27 11.27 -15.21
N ASP A 103 0.31 12.32 -14.64
CA ASP A 103 1.09 13.31 -15.37
C ASP A 103 2.55 12.82 -15.45
N GLU A 104 2.90 12.22 -16.58
CA GLU A 104 4.22 11.62 -16.78
C GLU A 104 5.35 12.65 -16.69
N LYS A 105 5.12 13.90 -17.13
CA LYS A 105 6.12 14.97 -17.05
C LYS A 105 6.40 15.36 -15.61
N LYS A 106 5.37 15.58 -14.80
CA LYS A 106 5.54 15.86 -13.36
C LYS A 106 6.20 14.70 -12.63
N THR A 107 5.79 13.49 -12.95
CA THR A 107 6.36 12.28 -12.35
C THR A 107 7.84 12.15 -12.70
N PHE A 108 8.21 12.37 -13.96
CA PHE A 108 9.58 12.36 -14.46
C PHE A 108 10.48 13.38 -13.74
N VAL A 109 10.06 14.65 -13.63
CA VAL A 109 10.87 15.69 -12.96
C VAL A 109 11.21 15.29 -11.52
N ASN A 110 10.26 14.68 -10.81
CA ASN A 110 10.52 14.21 -9.45
C ASN A 110 11.43 12.98 -9.42
N ALA A 111 11.19 12.00 -10.29
CA ALA A 111 12.03 10.80 -10.37
C ALA A 111 13.48 11.15 -10.70
N LEU A 112 13.69 12.08 -11.64
CA LEU A 112 15.01 12.58 -12.02
C LEU A 112 15.73 13.26 -10.85
N THR A 113 15.00 14.06 -10.07
CA THR A 113 15.57 14.77 -8.91
C THR A 113 15.94 13.80 -7.78
N THR A 114 15.17 12.73 -7.58
CA THR A 114 15.46 11.70 -6.57
C THR A 114 16.49 10.66 -7.01
N GLY A 115 16.75 10.53 -8.32
CA GLY A 115 17.65 9.51 -8.90
C GLY A 115 17.02 8.12 -9.07
N ASP A 116 15.91 7.83 -8.39
CA ASP A 116 15.22 6.54 -8.43
C ASP A 116 14.26 6.40 -9.63
N MET A 117 14.80 6.23 -10.83
CA MET A 117 14.00 6.13 -12.07
C MET A 117 13.02 4.94 -12.10
N GLN A 118 13.30 3.86 -11.38
CA GLN A 118 12.39 2.71 -11.28
C GLN A 118 11.06 3.07 -10.63
N ARG A 119 11.01 4.11 -9.78
CA ARG A 119 9.78 4.54 -9.10
C ARG A 119 8.72 5.09 -10.04
N MET A 120 9.09 5.52 -11.25
CA MET A 120 8.15 6.01 -12.26
C MET A 120 7.80 4.96 -13.33
N ALA A 121 8.35 3.74 -13.25
CA ALA A 121 8.03 2.68 -14.19
C ALA A 121 6.52 2.39 -14.16
N ILE A 122 5.90 2.29 -15.33
CA ILE A 122 4.46 2.03 -15.41
C ILE A 122 4.19 0.52 -15.29
N PRO A 123 3.42 0.09 -14.28
CA PRO A 123 3.09 -1.33 -14.10
C PRO A 123 2.08 -1.86 -15.12
N CYS A 124 1.82 -3.17 -15.07
CA CYS A 124 0.80 -3.82 -15.90
C CYS A 124 -0.57 -3.15 -15.66
N THR A 125 -1.18 -2.62 -16.72
CA THR A 125 -2.42 -1.83 -16.63
C THR A 125 -3.62 -2.65 -17.09
N LEU A 126 -4.63 -2.77 -16.24
CA LEU A 126 -5.88 -3.50 -16.51
C LEU A 126 -7.05 -2.53 -16.60
N LYS A 127 -8.11 -2.93 -17.31
CA LYS A 127 -9.25 -2.07 -17.66
C LYS A 127 -9.87 -1.34 -16.46
N ASP A 128 -10.22 -2.08 -15.41
CA ASP A 128 -10.91 -1.58 -14.22
C ASP A 128 -10.58 -2.47 -13.01
N ASP A 129 -11.09 -2.12 -11.82
CA ASP A 129 -10.78 -2.85 -10.58
C ASP A 129 -11.29 -4.30 -10.64
N GLU A 130 -12.45 -4.53 -11.27
CA GLU A 130 -13.05 -5.86 -11.42
C GLU A 130 -12.18 -6.77 -12.29
N ALA A 131 -11.78 -6.29 -13.47
CA ALA A 131 -10.88 -7.02 -14.35
C ALA A 131 -9.52 -7.28 -13.70
N LEU A 132 -8.98 -6.30 -12.96
CA LEU A 132 -7.71 -6.45 -12.22
C LEU A 132 -7.83 -7.55 -11.15
N VAL A 133 -8.86 -7.49 -10.31
CA VAL A 133 -9.05 -8.48 -9.24
C VAL A 133 -9.29 -9.86 -9.82
N ALA A 134 -10.11 -9.98 -10.87
CA ALA A 134 -10.36 -11.26 -11.54
C ALA A 134 -9.07 -11.86 -12.11
N GLN A 135 -8.26 -11.06 -12.80
CA GLN A 135 -7.00 -11.51 -13.42
C GLN A 135 -5.98 -11.95 -12.37
N ILE A 136 -5.79 -11.17 -11.29
CA ILE A 136 -4.85 -11.53 -10.23
C ILE A 136 -5.34 -12.79 -9.51
N ARG A 137 -6.64 -12.89 -9.22
CA ARG A 137 -7.24 -14.08 -8.60
C ARG A 137 -7.01 -15.34 -9.43
N GLN A 138 -7.24 -15.25 -10.74
CA GLN A 138 -7.04 -16.38 -11.65
C GLN A 138 -5.59 -16.85 -11.68
N ARG A 139 -4.62 -15.93 -11.67
CA ARG A 139 -3.20 -16.26 -11.85
C ARG A 139 -2.47 -16.59 -10.55
N TYR A 140 -2.84 -15.97 -9.44
CA TYR A 140 -2.12 -16.02 -8.16
C TYR A 140 -2.95 -16.61 -7.01
N GLY A 141 -4.21 -16.97 -7.26
CA GLY A 141 -5.13 -17.50 -6.25
C GLY A 141 -5.79 -16.42 -5.41
N ASP A 142 -6.67 -16.82 -4.49
CA ASP A 142 -7.55 -15.96 -3.66
C ASP A 142 -7.21 -15.96 -2.16
N ARG A 143 -6.14 -16.68 -1.79
CA ARG A 143 -5.69 -16.83 -0.40
C ARG A 143 -4.72 -15.74 0.01
N ARG A 144 -4.77 -15.35 1.29
CA ARG A 144 -3.93 -14.29 1.89
C ARG A 144 -3.97 -12.96 1.13
N TRP A 145 -5.17 -12.51 0.79
CA TRP A 145 -5.40 -11.19 0.21
C TRP A 145 -5.64 -10.17 1.32
N MET A 146 -5.13 -8.95 1.12
CA MET A 146 -5.42 -7.79 1.94
C MET A 146 -5.76 -6.61 1.04
N LEU A 147 -6.79 -5.86 1.39
CA LEU A 147 -7.21 -4.66 0.69
C LEU A 147 -7.24 -3.50 1.69
N ILE A 148 -6.51 -2.44 1.38
CA ILE A 148 -6.36 -1.25 2.23
C ILE A 148 -6.75 0.00 1.44
N PRO A 149 -7.29 1.05 2.10
CA PRO A 149 -7.57 2.30 1.40
C PRO A 149 -6.27 3.00 0.95
N ASN A 150 -5.23 2.98 1.79
CA ASN A 150 -3.88 3.47 1.50
C ASN A 150 -2.93 3.03 2.64
N THR A 151 -1.63 3.30 2.50
CA THR A 151 -0.62 2.90 3.50
C THR A 151 -0.58 3.77 4.75
N LEU A 152 -1.30 4.90 4.78
CA LEU A 152 -1.40 5.75 5.96
C LEU A 152 -2.57 5.34 6.86
N HIS A 153 -3.70 4.98 6.25
CA HIS A 153 -4.95 4.64 6.92
C HIS A 153 -5.18 3.12 6.90
N VAL A 154 -4.59 2.40 7.86
CA VAL A 154 -4.66 0.93 7.96
C VAL A 154 -5.52 0.46 9.14
N GLU A 155 -6.38 1.33 9.70
CA GLU A 155 -7.25 0.99 10.83
C GLU A 155 -8.43 0.10 10.41
N LYS A 156 -8.91 0.28 9.17
CA LYS A 156 -9.98 -0.54 8.55
C LYS A 156 -9.44 -1.15 7.26
N ILE A 157 -9.29 -2.47 7.29
CA ILE A 157 -8.78 -3.25 6.17
C ILE A 157 -9.73 -4.42 5.89
N PHE A 158 -9.73 -4.89 4.65
CA PHE A 158 -10.43 -6.11 4.28
C PHE A 158 -9.41 -7.20 3.99
N VAL A 159 -9.70 -8.43 4.38
CA VAL A 159 -8.80 -9.56 4.20
C VAL A 159 -9.58 -10.77 3.69
N SER A 160 -8.89 -11.70 3.02
CA SER A 160 -9.46 -12.99 2.66
C SER A 160 -9.82 -13.79 3.92
N GLU A 161 -10.77 -14.72 3.78
CA GLU A 161 -11.31 -15.48 4.92
C GLU A 161 -10.24 -16.28 5.67
N ASP A 162 -9.24 -16.81 4.95
CA ASP A 162 -8.13 -17.55 5.54
C ASP A 162 -7.23 -16.65 6.41
N LEU A 163 -6.96 -15.42 5.95
CA LEU A 163 -6.20 -14.44 6.74
C LEU A 163 -7.05 -13.89 7.90
N ALA A 164 -8.37 -13.72 7.73
CA ALA A 164 -9.26 -13.34 8.81
C ALA A 164 -9.22 -14.32 9.99
N LYS A 165 -9.11 -15.64 9.72
CA LYS A 165 -8.97 -16.68 10.76
C LYS A 165 -7.70 -16.49 11.59
N GLU A 166 -6.58 -16.18 10.93
CA GLU A 166 -5.30 -15.87 11.60
C GLU A 166 -5.40 -14.58 12.42
N LEU A 167 -5.99 -13.52 11.87
CA LEU A 167 -6.08 -12.22 12.53
C LEU A 167 -7.03 -12.20 13.74
N ARG A 168 -7.92 -13.20 13.91
CA ARG A 168 -8.78 -13.30 15.10
C ARG A 168 -7.99 -13.46 16.41
N THR A 169 -6.80 -14.05 16.35
CA THR A 169 -5.94 -14.23 17.54
C THR A 169 -4.90 -13.12 17.66
N HIS A 170 -4.83 -12.18 16.71
CA HIS A 170 -3.85 -11.11 16.71
C HIS A 170 -4.24 -10.03 17.73
N PRO A 171 -3.35 -9.64 18.66
CA PRO A 171 -3.70 -8.79 19.82
C PRO A 171 -4.12 -7.36 19.46
N LYS A 172 -3.82 -6.92 18.23
CA LYS A 172 -4.17 -5.58 17.72
C LYS A 172 -5.32 -5.59 16.71
N CYS A 173 -5.97 -6.72 16.47
CA CYS A 173 -7.00 -6.85 15.46
C CYS A 173 -8.36 -7.20 16.08
N GLN A 174 -9.40 -6.55 15.57
CA GLN A 174 -10.78 -6.92 15.82
C GLN A 174 -11.40 -7.34 14.48
N VAL A 175 -11.69 -8.62 14.34
CA VAL A 175 -12.30 -9.17 13.11
C VAL A 175 -13.81 -9.09 13.22
N ALA A 176 -14.47 -8.55 12.17
CA ALA A 176 -15.92 -8.48 12.10
C ALA A 176 -16.56 -9.88 12.21
N SER A 177 -17.75 -9.96 12.81
CA SER A 177 -18.47 -11.22 13.00
C SER A 177 -19.01 -11.78 11.69
N GLN A 178 -19.38 -10.92 10.75
CA GLN A 178 -19.91 -11.30 9.44
C GLN A 178 -18.94 -10.91 8.32
N PRO A 179 -18.77 -11.78 7.31
CA PRO A 179 -17.96 -11.46 6.15
C PRO A 179 -18.63 -10.39 5.30
N THR A 180 -17.82 -9.53 4.68
CA THR A 180 -18.28 -8.58 3.67
C THR A 180 -18.06 -9.16 2.28
N SER A 181 -19.11 -9.20 1.46
CA SER A 181 -18.98 -9.62 0.06
C SER A 181 -18.21 -8.58 -0.74
N MET A 182 -17.17 -9.03 -1.44
CA MET A 182 -16.47 -8.19 -2.41
C MET A 182 -17.38 -7.94 -3.62
N SER A 183 -17.76 -6.68 -3.82
CA SER A 183 -18.65 -6.26 -4.91
C SER A 183 -18.04 -5.13 -5.73
N PHE A 184 -18.51 -5.01 -6.96
CA PHE A 184 -18.07 -4.00 -7.91
C PHE A 184 -19.27 -3.20 -8.41
N SER A 185 -19.10 -1.89 -8.55
CA SER A 185 -20.08 -0.98 -9.13
C SER A 185 -19.44 -0.29 -10.33
N CYS A 186 -19.94 -0.57 -11.53
CA CYS A 186 -19.37 -0.04 -12.78
C CYS A 186 -17.85 -0.28 -12.90
N GLY A 187 -17.37 -1.47 -12.52
CA GLY A 187 -15.94 -1.82 -12.53
C GLY A 187 -15.11 -1.26 -11.37
N ARG A 188 -15.70 -0.48 -10.45
CA ARG A 188 -15.03 0.04 -9.24
C ARG A 188 -15.29 -0.87 -8.03
N LEU A 189 -14.26 -1.16 -7.27
CA LEU A 189 -14.35 -1.90 -6.02
C LEU A 189 -15.17 -1.11 -4.98
N ALA A 190 -16.26 -1.70 -4.49
CA ALA A 190 -17.20 -1.09 -3.57
C ALA A 190 -16.96 -1.53 -2.11
N LEU A 191 -15.73 -1.35 -1.59
CA LEU A 191 -15.38 -1.70 -0.21
C LEU A 191 -15.04 -0.50 0.67
N PHE A 192 -14.40 0.52 0.10
CA PHE A 192 -13.92 1.69 0.86
C PHE A 192 -14.93 2.84 0.91
N ASN A 193 -16.05 2.71 0.19
CA ASN A 193 -17.19 3.62 0.26
C ASN A 193 -18.07 3.28 1.47
N MET A 194 -17.58 3.53 2.68
CA MET A 194 -18.41 3.62 3.88
C MET A 194 -18.31 5.02 4.46
N ASN A 195 -18.78 6.00 3.68
CA ASN A 195 -19.39 7.21 4.22
C ASN A 195 -20.90 7.04 4.13
N ALA A 196 -21.48 6.54 5.23
CA ALA A 196 -22.80 6.90 5.70
C ALA A 196 -22.63 7.44 7.11
#